data_AF-A0A957H0U0-F1
#
_entry.id   AF-A0A957H0U0-F1
#
_cell.length_a   1.000
_cell.length_b   1.000
_cell.length_c   1.000
_cell.angle_alpha   90.00
_cell.angle_beta   90.00
_cell.angle_gamma   90.00
#
_symmetry.space_group_name_H-M   'P 1'
#
loop_
_entity.id
_entity.type
_entity.pdbx_description
1 polymer ?
#
loop_
_entity_poly.entity_id
_entity_poly.type
_entity_poly.pdbx_seq_one_letter_code
_entity_poly.pdbx_strand_id
1 'polypeptide(L)' 'QVFQGMSREEALAEAERIAVSRAVAAGAAPESITTVDVEDTPLAYLPGDARRVRTRVVGDLSHIVAAG' A
#
# COMPACT_ATOMS: atom_id res chain seq x y z
N GLN A 1 -5.60 3.99 3.87
CA GLN A 1 -5.02 4.36 5.17
C GLN A 1 -5.15 5.87 5.37
N VAL A 2 -5.26 6.36 6.60
CA VAL A 2 -5.20 7.80 6.92
C VAL A 2 -3.85 8.06 7.59
N PHE A 3 -3.14 9.10 7.14
CA PHE A 3 -1.84 9.51 7.66
C PHE A 3 -1.91 10.95 8.17
N GLN A 4 -1.13 11.23 9.21
CA GLN A 4 -1.00 12.55 9.86
C GLN A 4 0.44 12.75 10.31
N GLY A 5 0.92 13.98 10.34
CA GLY A 5 2.29 14.29 10.78
C GLY A 5 3.39 13.70 9.88
N MET A 6 3.04 13.34 8.64
CA MET A 6 3.95 12.87 7.61
C MET A 6 3.84 13.79 6.40
N SER A 7 4.93 13.99 5.68
CA SER A 7 4.88 14.64 4.37
C SER A 7 4.03 13.84 3.37
N ARG A 8 3.67 14.50 2.28
CA ARG A 8 2.93 13.87 1.18
C ARG A 8 3.66 12.61 0.67
N GLU A 9 4.95 12.71 0.40
CA GLU A 9 5.74 11.60 -0.16
C GLU A 9 5.89 10.44 0.83
N GLU A 10 6.14 10.73 2.11
CA GLU A 10 6.28 9.68 3.15
C GLU A 10 5.00 8.86 3.30
N ALA A 11 3.84 9.52 3.33
CA ALA A 11 2.57 8.81 3.48
C ALA A 11 2.15 8.06 2.21
N LEU A 12 2.60 8.48 1.02
CA LEU A 12 2.43 7.69 -0.21
C LEU A 12 3.31 6.44 -0.18
N ALA A 13 4.60 6.59 0.15
CA ALA A 13 5.54 5.49 0.26
C ALA A 13 5.11 4.47 1.34
N GLU A 14 4.61 4.94 2.48
CA GLU A 14 4.12 4.05 3.54
C GLU A 14 2.84 3.32 3.12
N ALA A 15 1.92 3.98 2.44
CA ALA A 15 0.72 3.32 1.90
C ALA A 15 1.07 2.20 0.90
N GLU A 16 2.07 2.44 0.05
CA GLU A 16 2.60 1.45 -0.89
C GLU A 16 3.27 0.29 -0.16
N ARG A 17 4.16 0.54 0.82
CA ARG A 17 4.75 -0.52 1.65
C ARG A 17 3.71 -1.40 2.31
N ILE A 18 2.66 -0.81 2.88
CA ILE A 18 1.55 -1.55 3.49
C ILE A 18 0.80 -2.39 2.45
N ALA A 19 0.52 -1.84 1.27
CA ALA A 19 -0.18 -2.56 0.21
C ALA A 19 0.64 -3.75 -0.31
N VAL A 20 1.94 -3.55 -0.58
CA VAL A 20 2.90 -4.58 -0.98
C VAL A 20 2.96 -5.69 0.09
N SER A 21 3.17 -5.32 1.35
CA SER A 21 3.24 -6.29 2.45
C SER A 21 1.97 -7.13 2.57
N ARG A 22 0.79 -6.53 2.38
CA ARG A 22 -0.48 -7.27 2.37
C ARG A 22 -0.61 -8.23 1.19
N ALA A 23 -0.17 -7.82 0.00
CA ALA A 23 -0.16 -8.69 -1.18
C ALA A 23 0.77 -9.89 -0.99
N VAL A 24 1.99 -9.68 -0.48
CA VAL A 24 2.93 -10.76 -0.16
C VAL A 24 2.35 -11.70 0.89
N ALA A 25 1.77 -11.16 1.97
CA ALA A 25 1.12 -11.96 3.01
C ALA A 25 -0.07 -12.78 2.48
N ALA A 26 -0.71 -12.33 1.40
CA ALA A 26 -1.77 -13.05 0.69
C ALA A 26 -1.25 -14.06 -0.34
N GLY A 27 0.08 -14.19 -0.50
CA GLY A 27 0.73 -15.17 -1.38
C GLY A 27 1.23 -14.60 -2.71
N ALA A 28 1.17 -13.29 -2.94
CA ALA A 28 1.78 -12.71 -4.14
C ALA A 28 3.31 -12.86 -4.12
N ALA A 29 3.90 -13.21 -5.27
CA ALA A 29 5.34 -13.22 -5.46
C ALA A 29 5.88 -11.79 -5.40
N PRO A 30 6.79 -11.43 -4.46
CA PRO A 30 7.23 -10.06 -4.24
C PRO A 30 7.73 -9.34 -5.50
N GLU A 31 8.44 -10.07 -6.37
CA GLU A 31 9.01 -9.60 -7.63
C GLU A 31 7.97 -9.31 -8.72
N SER A 32 6.76 -9.84 -8.58
CA SER A 32 5.64 -9.59 -9.52
C SER A 32 4.79 -8.38 -9.12
N ILE A 33 5.00 -7.84 -7.91
CA ILE A 33 4.11 -6.82 -7.37
C ILE A 33 4.26 -5.52 -8.16
N THR A 34 3.13 -5.03 -8.65
CA THR A 34 3.02 -3.76 -9.36
C THR A 34 1.92 -2.90 -8.73
N THR A 35 2.23 -1.62 -8.51
CA THR A 35 1.25 -0.62 -8.09
C THR A 35 0.38 -0.21 -9.27
N VAL A 36 -0.93 -0.40 -9.15
CA VAL A 36 -1.90 -0.14 -10.23
C VAL A 36 -2.75 1.11 -10.00
N ASP A 37 -2.81 1.59 -8.76
CA ASP A 37 -3.56 2.80 -8.42
C ASP A 37 -3.07 3.38 -7.09
N VAL A 38 -2.98 4.70 -7.04
CA VAL A 38 -2.69 5.47 -5.84
C VAL A 38 -3.59 6.70 -5.84
N GLU A 39 -4.53 6.74 -4.90
CA GLU A 39 -5.34 7.92 -4.64
C GLU A 39 -4.84 8.61 -3.37
N ASP A 40 -4.80 9.93 -3.42
CA ASP A 40 -4.43 10.81 -2.31
C ASP A 40 -5.45 11.93 -2.18
N THR A 41 -6.05 12.05 -0.99
CA THR A 41 -7.05 13.08 -0.69
C THR A 41 -6.72 13.75 0.64
N PRO A 42 -6.41 15.06 0.64
CA PRO A 42 -6.30 15.84 1.87
C PRO A 42 -7.59 15.82 2.67
N LEU A 43 -7.48 15.77 4.00
CA LEU A 43 -8.60 15.79 4.94
C LEU A 43 -8.60 17.13 5.68
N ALA A 44 -9.11 18.17 5.01
CA ALA A 44 -9.05 19.56 5.48
C ALA A 44 -9.75 19.82 6.84
N TYR A 45 -10.61 18.90 7.29
CA TYR A 45 -11.29 18.99 8.58
C TYR A 45 -10.52 18.32 9.73
N LEU A 46 -9.36 17.72 9.46
CA LEU A 46 -8.50 17.12 10.47
C LEU A 46 -7.22 17.94 10.63
N PRO A 47 -6.76 18.18 11.87
CA PRO A 47 -5.50 18.86 12.13
C PRO A 47 -4.30 17.99 11.69
N GLY A 48 -3.13 18.63 11.52
CA GLY A 48 -1.86 17.92 11.31
C GLY A 48 -1.60 17.44 9.88
N ASP A 49 -2.09 18.18 8.88
CA ASP A 49 -1.95 17.88 7.45
C ASP A 49 -2.38 16.45 7.10
N ALA A 50 -3.55 16.08 7.63
CA ALA A 50 -4.08 14.74 7.50
C ALA A 50 -4.49 14.42 6.05
N ARG A 51 -4.28 13.18 5.64
CA ARG A 51 -4.58 12.72 4.28
C ARG A 51 -4.97 11.26 4.24
N ARG A 52 -5.95 10.95 3.39
CA ARG A 52 -6.36 9.57 3.09
C ARG A 52 -5.64 9.12 1.83
N VAL A 53 -4.87 8.05 1.95
CA VAL A 53 -4.19 7.42 0.82
C VAL A 53 -4.77 6.02 0.59
N ARG A 54 -5.10 5.71 -0.66
CA ARG A 54 -5.51 4.37 -1.09
C ARG A 54 -4.54 3.88 -2.15
N THR A 55 -3.76 2.86 -1.81
CA THR A 55 -2.88 2.17 -2.76
C THR A 55 -3.46 0.82 -3.11
N ARG A 56 -3.52 0.49 -4.40
CA ARG A 56 -3.82 -0.85 -4.89
C ARG A 56 -2.59 -1.38 -5.62
N VAL A 57 -2.27 -2.63 -5.31
CA VAL A 57 -1.22 -3.39 -5.96
C VAL A 57 -1.80 -4.70 -6.48
N VAL A 58 -1.16 -5.27 -7.48
CA VAL A 58 -1.43 -6.63 -7.98
C VAL A 58 -0.12 -7.39 -8.03
N GLY A 59 -0.18 -8.71 -7.97
CA GLY A 59 0.98 -9.59 -8.13
C GLY A 59 0.50 -11.00 -8.43
N ASP A 60 1.36 -11.78 -9.08
CA ASP A 60 1.12 -13.18 -9.39
C ASP A 60 1.20 -14.01 -8.11
N LEU A 61 0.37 -15.06 -7.99
CA LEU A 61 0.48 -15.98 -6.87
C LEU A 61 1.81 -16.73 -6.94
N SER A 62 2.54 -16.75 -5.84
CA SER A 62 3.72 -17.59 -5.67
C SER A 62 3.30 -19.05 -5.86
N HIS A 63 3.97 -19.77 -6.75
CA HIS A 63 3.84 -21.22 -6.84
C HIS A 63 4.49 -21.85 -5.60
N ILE A 64 3.79 -21.83 -4.46
CA ILE A 64 4.18 -22.64 -3.32
C ILE A 64 3.75 -24.07 -3.67
N VAL A 65 4.71 -24.93 -4.00
CA VAL A 65 4.49 -26.38 -3.92
C VAL A 65 4.06 -26.63 -2.48
N ALA A 66 2.78 -26.98 -2.29
CA ALA A 66 2.27 -27.30 -0.97
C ALA A 66 3.21 -28.35 -0.38
N ALA A 67 3.90 -27.99 0.71
CA ALA A 67 4.75 -28.93 1.43
C ALA A 67 3.85 -30.05 1.95
N GLY A 68 3.80 -31.14 1.20
CA GLY A 68 3.26 -32.43 1.59
C GLY A 68 4.38 -33.34 2.04
#